data_AF-L8EZZ9-F1
#
_entry.id   AF-L8EZZ9-F1
#
_cell.length_a   1.000
_cell.length_b   1.000
_cell.length_c   1.000
_cell.angle_alpha   90.00
_cell.angle_beta   90.00
_cell.angle_gamma   90.00
#
_symmetry.space_group_name_H-M   'P 1'
#
loop_
_entity.id
_entity.type
_entity.pdbx_description
1 polymer ?
#
loop_
_entity_poly.entity_id
_entity_poly.type
_entity_poly.pdbx_seq_one_letter_code
_entity_poly.pdbx_strand_id
1 'polypeptide(L)'
;MTIMAVTAAQAQAMRRPALQAAVDAHARCAEEPDNTTDAGQYLWFRGDGEKLAAWHMRAAYLRRYCAGCPVLQQCRELALREGDGDINRGDDMVRAGLTTQELGHLAREQEARLAKAAAADRLAAEQRRTVNQALARLTHALKPTGSVQGAREELAAAVAARRASNGWGRAA
;
A
#
# COMPACT_ATOMS: atom_id res chain seq x y z
N MET A 1 18.63 -4.07 23.02
CA MET A 1 18.67 -4.18 21.55
C MET A 1 17.46 -3.43 21.00
N THR A 2 17.65 -2.17 20.62
CA THR A 2 16.58 -1.34 20.06
C THR A 2 16.35 -1.81 18.64
N ILE A 3 15.23 -2.47 18.36
CA ILE A 3 14.86 -2.80 16.98
C ILE A 3 14.66 -1.45 16.29
N MET A 4 15.58 -1.07 15.41
CA MET A 4 15.40 0.11 14.57
C MET A 4 14.14 -0.12 13.74
N ALA A 5 13.16 0.76 13.88
CA ALA A 5 11.96 0.70 13.08
C ALA A 5 12.35 0.93 11.61
N VAL A 6 12.12 -0.07 10.76
CA VAL A 6 12.27 0.05 9.31
C VAL A 6 11.32 1.14 8.83
N THR A 7 11.86 2.18 8.19
CA THR A 7 11.03 3.24 7.61
C THR A 7 10.32 2.73 6.36
N ALA A 8 9.19 3.34 5.98
CA ALA A 8 8.47 2.98 4.76
C ALA A 8 9.39 3.03 3.51
N ALA A 9 10.28 4.03 3.46
CA ALA A 9 11.28 4.16 2.40
C ALA A 9 12.29 3.00 2.38
N GLN A 10 12.75 2.54 3.55
CA GLN A 10 13.64 1.37 3.65
C GLN A 10 12.95 0.07 3.25
N ALA A 11 11.71 -0.14 3.69
CA ALA A 11 10.91 -1.30 3.27
C ALA A 11 10.69 -1.32 1.75
N GLN A 12 10.43 -0.15 1.16
CA GLN A 12 10.28 0.02 -0.28
C GLN A 12 11.58 -0.24 -1.05
N ALA A 13 12.71 0.30 -0.57
CA ALA A 13 14.02 0.10 -1.18
C ALA A 13 14.46 -1.37 -1.21
N MET A 14 14.11 -2.15 -0.18
CA MET A 14 14.44 -3.58 -0.12
C MET A 14 13.55 -4.44 -1.05
N ARG A 15 12.30 -4.05 -1.27
CA ARG A 15 11.33 -4.86 -2.03
C ARG A 15 11.44 -4.69 -3.54
N ARG A 16 11.75 -3.48 -4.02
CA ARG A 16 11.78 -3.17 -5.46
C ARG A 16 12.76 -4.05 -6.26
N PRO A 17 14.03 -4.23 -5.86
CA PRO A 17 14.97 -5.06 -6.63
C PRO A 17 14.52 -6.52 -6.76
N ALA A 18 13.94 -7.08 -5.70
CA ALA A 18 13.41 -8.44 -5.72
C ALA A 18 12.20 -8.60 -6.66
N LEU A 19 11.32 -7.58 -6.72
CA LEU A 19 10.21 -7.57 -7.67
C LEU A 19 10.72 -7.48 -9.11
N GLN A 20 11.68 -6.58 -9.38
CA GLN A 20 12.27 -6.43 -10.70
C GLN A 20 12.91 -7.73 -11.16
N ALA A 21 13.76 -8.35 -10.33
CA ALA A 21 14.41 -9.61 -10.65
C ALA A 21 13.39 -10.74 -10.94
N ALA A 22 12.28 -10.81 -10.18
CA ALA A 22 11.24 -11.79 -10.44
C ALA A 22 10.53 -11.54 -11.78
N VAL A 23 10.25 -10.28 -12.12
CA VAL A 23 9.65 -9.90 -13.40
C VAL A 23 10.61 -10.22 -14.55
N ASP A 24 11.88 -9.82 -14.45
CA ASP A 24 12.88 -10.06 -15.49
C ASP A 24 13.09 -11.56 -15.77
N ALA A 25 13.04 -12.40 -14.73
CA ALA A 25 13.29 -13.83 -14.85
C ALA A 25 12.09 -14.63 -15.38
N HIS A 26 10.86 -14.15 -15.20
CA HIS A 26 9.66 -14.97 -15.36
C HIS A 26 8.48 -14.26 -16.05
N ALA A 27 8.65 -13.02 -16.49
CA ALA A 27 7.61 -12.34 -17.25
C ALA A 27 7.47 -12.98 -18.63
N ARG A 28 6.29 -13.55 -18.89
CA ARG A 28 5.95 -14.15 -20.18
C ARG A 28 6.17 -13.19 -21.36
N CYS A 29 5.87 -11.90 -21.17
CA CYS A 29 6.05 -10.86 -22.18
C CYS A 29 7.51 -10.49 -22.47
N ALA A 30 8.47 -10.96 -21.67
CA ALA A 30 9.90 -10.77 -21.93
C ALA A 30 10.44 -11.79 -22.95
N GLU A 31 9.73 -12.90 -23.16
CA GLU A 31 10.10 -13.97 -24.10
C GLU A 31 9.62 -13.70 -25.53
N GLU A 32 8.84 -12.62 -25.75
CA GLU A 32 8.28 -12.27 -27.07
C GLU A 32 9.30 -11.43 -27.86
N PRO A 33 9.92 -11.99 -28.94
CA PRO A 33 11.00 -11.32 -29.66
C PRO A 33 10.52 -10.16 -30.54
N ASP A 34 9.22 -10.13 -30.87
CA ASP A 34 8.59 -9.03 -31.59
C ASP A 34 7.65 -8.28 -30.66
N ASN A 35 8.15 -7.15 -30.14
CA ASN A 35 7.39 -6.25 -29.28
C ASN A 35 6.79 -5.08 -30.07
N THR A 36 6.62 -5.24 -31.38
CA THR A 36 6.11 -4.20 -32.27
C THR A 36 4.88 -4.63 -33.07
N THR A 37 4.01 -3.68 -33.42
CA THR A 37 2.93 -3.88 -34.39
C THR A 37 3.49 -3.89 -35.81
N ASP A 38 2.69 -4.29 -36.80
CA ASP A 38 3.01 -4.16 -38.24
C ASP A 38 3.36 -2.72 -38.66
N ALA A 39 2.96 -1.72 -37.86
CA ALA A 39 3.25 -0.31 -38.05
C ALA A 39 4.51 0.16 -37.29
N GLY A 40 5.29 -0.74 -36.68
CA GLY A 40 6.49 -0.44 -35.91
C GLY A 40 6.24 0.20 -34.54
N GLN A 41 5.01 0.15 -34.02
CA GLN A 41 4.66 0.71 -32.71
C GLN A 41 4.81 -0.34 -31.61
N TYR A 42 5.23 0.05 -30.40
CA TYR A 42 5.36 -0.90 -29.30
C TYR A 42 4.01 -1.52 -28.91
N LEU A 43 3.96 -2.85 -28.78
CA LEU A 43 2.72 -3.59 -28.53
C LEU A 43 2.05 -3.21 -27.20
N TRP A 44 2.80 -2.81 -26.18
CA TRP A 44 2.25 -2.51 -24.86
C TRP A 44 1.83 -1.05 -24.66
N PHE A 45 2.14 -0.19 -25.62
CA PHE A 45 1.87 1.24 -25.58
C PHE A 45 0.90 1.61 -26.68
N ARG A 46 0.02 2.56 -26.38
CA ARG A 46 -0.79 3.21 -27.39
C ARG A 46 0.13 3.98 -28.33
N GLY A 47 -0.01 3.74 -29.62
CA GLY A 47 0.81 4.42 -30.62
C GLY A 47 0.36 5.87 -30.83
N ASP A 48 1.29 6.73 -31.24
CA ASP A 48 0.97 8.08 -31.67
C ASP A 48 -0.03 8.05 -32.84
N GLY A 49 -1.12 8.81 -32.70
CA GLY A 49 -2.20 8.85 -33.69
C GLY A 49 -3.07 7.58 -33.76
N GLU A 50 -2.82 6.57 -32.90
CA GLU A 50 -3.66 5.38 -32.85
C GLU A 50 -5.09 5.75 -32.42
N LYS A 51 -6.07 5.29 -33.20
CA LYS A 51 -7.49 5.45 -32.87
C LYS A 51 -7.78 4.74 -31.55
N LEU A 52 -8.49 5.43 -30.65
CA LEU A 52 -8.83 4.90 -29.33
C LEU A 52 -9.54 3.54 -29.37
N ALA A 53 -10.41 3.32 -30.36
CA ALA A 53 -11.09 2.03 -30.54
C ALA A 53 -10.11 0.88 -30.88
N ALA A 54 -9.11 1.14 -31.73
CA ALA A 54 -8.08 0.15 -32.06
C ALA A 54 -7.22 -0.17 -30.83
N TRP A 55 -6.80 0.88 -30.11
CA TRP A 55 -6.09 0.73 -28.84
C TRP A 55 -6.88 -0.11 -27.84
N HIS A 56 -8.16 0.18 -27.60
CA HIS A 56 -8.98 -0.57 -26.65
C HIS A 56 -9.10 -2.07 -27.02
N MET A 57 -9.21 -2.40 -28.30
CA MET A 57 -9.22 -3.81 -28.74
C MET A 57 -7.88 -4.49 -28.45
N ARG A 58 -6.76 -3.83 -28.78
CA ARG A 58 -5.41 -4.34 -28.51
C ARG A 58 -5.14 -4.46 -27.01
N ALA A 59 -5.49 -3.44 -26.23
CA ALA A 59 -5.38 -3.46 -24.77
C ALA A 59 -6.18 -4.61 -24.15
N ALA A 60 -7.40 -4.89 -24.62
CA ALA A 60 -8.19 -6.02 -24.14
C ALA A 60 -7.48 -7.37 -24.38
N TYR A 61 -6.83 -7.53 -25.52
CA TYR A 61 -6.01 -8.71 -25.81
C TYR A 61 -4.80 -8.83 -24.87
N LEU A 62 -4.02 -7.75 -24.72
CA LEU A 62 -2.82 -7.71 -23.87
C LEU A 62 -3.15 -7.97 -22.40
N ARG A 63 -4.29 -7.45 -21.92
CA ARG A 63 -4.76 -7.72 -20.56
C ARG A 63 -5.03 -9.20 -20.32
N ARG A 64 -5.67 -9.89 -21.28
CA ARG A 64 -5.88 -11.35 -21.22
C ARG A 64 -4.57 -12.10 -21.28
N TYR A 65 -3.63 -11.64 -22.09
CA TYR A 65 -2.29 -12.21 -22.16
C TYR A 65 -1.58 -12.15 -20.79
N CYS A 66 -1.59 -10.97 -20.15
CA CYS A 66 -1.01 -10.80 -18.81
C CYS A 66 -1.68 -11.66 -17.74
N ALA A 67 -2.97 -11.98 -17.87
CA ALA A 67 -3.70 -12.75 -16.86
C ALA A 67 -3.10 -14.15 -16.62
N GLY A 68 -2.41 -14.72 -17.61
CA GLY A 68 -1.70 -16.00 -17.48
C GLY A 68 -0.23 -15.89 -17.05
N CYS A 69 0.28 -14.68 -16.76
CA CYS A 69 1.68 -14.48 -16.40
C CYS A 69 1.95 -14.92 -14.95
N PRO A 70 2.94 -15.79 -14.68
CA PRO A 70 3.20 -16.30 -13.33
C PRO A 70 3.63 -15.22 -12.34
N VAL A 71 4.16 -14.10 -12.84
CA VAL A 71 4.61 -12.95 -12.05
C VAL A 71 3.67 -11.75 -12.13
N LEU A 72 2.41 -11.97 -12.49
CA LEU A 72 1.39 -10.90 -12.64
C LEU A 72 1.30 -10.00 -11.39
N GLN A 73 1.30 -10.60 -10.19
CA GLN A 73 1.13 -9.83 -8.95
C GLN A 73 2.38 -9.01 -8.62
N GLN A 74 3.57 -9.55 -8.88
CA GLN A 74 4.85 -8.87 -8.71
C GLN A 74 4.97 -7.71 -9.70
N CYS A 75 4.60 -7.95 -10.96
CA CYS A 75 4.54 -6.92 -12.00
C CYS A 75 3.56 -5.80 -11.61
N ARG A 76 2.40 -6.15 -11.03
CA ARG A 76 1.41 -5.16 -10.54
C ARG A 76 1.95 -4.34 -9.39
N GLU A 77 2.57 -4.99 -8.39
CA GLU A 77 3.18 -4.29 -7.27
C GLU A 77 4.26 -3.31 -7.76
N LEU A 78 5.10 -3.75 -8.72
CA LEU A 78 6.12 -2.92 -9.32
C LEU A 78 5.52 -1.74 -10.08
N ALA A 79 4.49 -1.96 -10.91
CA ALA A 79 3.85 -0.91 -11.70
C ALA A 79 3.25 0.21 -10.82
N LEU A 80 2.60 -0.19 -9.72
CA LEU A 80 2.05 0.77 -8.76
C LEU A 80 3.15 1.58 -8.05
N ARG A 81 4.31 0.96 -7.78
CA ARG A 81 5.46 1.64 -7.16
C ARG A 81 6.15 2.62 -8.11
N GLU A 82 6.15 2.33 -9.41
CA GLU A 82 6.78 3.16 -10.44
C GLU A 82 5.89 4.32 -10.92
N GLY A 83 4.60 4.27 -10.56
CA GLY A 83 3.65 5.33 -10.87
C GLY A 83 3.07 5.20 -12.29
N ASP A 84 2.99 3.98 -12.82
CA ASP A 84 2.50 3.74 -14.19
C ASP A 84 1.01 4.01 -14.39
N GLY A 85 0.30 4.33 -13.30
CA GLY A 85 -1.08 4.79 -13.35
C GLY A 85 -1.24 6.31 -13.55
N ASP A 86 -0.13 7.06 -13.66
CA ASP A 86 -0.17 8.51 -13.84
C ASP A 86 -0.47 8.89 -15.29
N ILE A 87 -1.74 9.23 -15.55
CA ILE A 87 -2.21 9.68 -16.86
C ILE A 87 -1.50 10.93 -17.38
N ASN A 88 -0.86 11.72 -16.51
CA ASN A 88 -0.15 12.94 -16.92
C ASN A 88 1.25 12.64 -17.46
N ARG A 89 1.77 11.42 -17.29
CA ARG A 89 3.06 11.01 -17.86
C ARG A 89 3.00 10.75 -19.37
N GLY A 90 1.81 10.70 -19.97
CA GLY A 90 1.62 10.76 -21.43
C GLY A 90 1.40 9.41 -22.12
N ASP A 91 1.80 8.30 -21.49
CA ASP A 91 1.73 6.98 -22.13
C ASP A 91 0.51 6.17 -21.66
N ASP A 92 -0.47 6.00 -22.53
CA ASP A 92 -1.52 5.00 -22.35
C ASP A 92 -0.93 3.62 -22.67
N MET A 93 -0.89 2.73 -21.69
CA MET A 93 -0.19 1.45 -21.78
C MET A 93 -0.98 0.34 -21.09
N VAL A 94 -0.59 -0.91 -21.38
CA VAL A 94 -0.98 -2.08 -20.59
C VAL A 94 0.24 -2.59 -19.83
N ARG A 95 0.15 -2.63 -18.50
CA ARG A 95 1.14 -3.27 -17.63
C ARG A 95 0.44 -4.04 -16.53
N ALA A 96 0.98 -5.21 -16.18
CA ALA A 96 0.42 -6.09 -15.16
C ALA A 96 -1.09 -6.42 -15.35
N GLY A 97 -1.52 -6.54 -16.61
CA GLY A 97 -2.90 -6.84 -16.99
C GLY A 97 -3.90 -5.72 -16.76
N LEU A 98 -3.44 -4.48 -16.57
CA LEU A 98 -4.24 -3.30 -16.33
C LEU A 98 -3.83 -2.20 -17.30
N THR A 99 -4.79 -1.35 -17.69
CA THR A 99 -4.47 -0.11 -18.42
C THR A 99 -3.90 0.96 -17.49
N THR A 100 -3.28 2.02 -18.03
CA THR A 100 -2.85 3.20 -17.26
C THR A 100 -3.99 3.73 -16.36
N GLN A 101 -5.21 3.85 -16.89
CA GLN A 101 -6.36 4.33 -16.12
C GLN A 101 -6.74 3.38 -14.96
N GLU A 102 -6.73 2.07 -15.19
CA GLU A 102 -7.03 1.07 -14.17
C GLU A 102 -5.93 1.01 -13.09
N LEU A 103 -4.66 1.13 -13.47
CA LEU A 103 -3.54 1.28 -12.53
C LEU A 103 -3.70 2.52 -11.67
N GLY A 104 -4.08 3.66 -12.28
CA GLY A 104 -4.32 4.90 -11.55
C GLY A 104 -5.48 4.77 -10.56
N HIS A 105 -6.55 4.05 -10.91
CA HIS A 105 -7.64 3.78 -9.99
C HIS A 105 -7.19 2.90 -8.82
N LEU A 106 -6.50 1.80 -9.10
CA LEU A 106 -6.00 0.89 -8.08
C LEU A 106 -4.99 1.57 -7.14
N ALA A 107 -4.13 2.45 -7.68
CA ALA A 107 -3.20 3.23 -6.88
C ALA A 107 -3.93 4.11 -5.85
N ARG A 108 -4.98 4.82 -6.27
CA ARG A 108 -5.80 5.65 -5.35
C ARG A 108 -6.51 4.82 -4.27
N GLU A 109 -7.03 3.65 -4.62
CA GLU A 109 -7.66 2.75 -3.64
C GLU A 109 -6.64 2.24 -2.61
N GLN A 110 -5.45 1.87 -3.07
CA GLN A 110 -4.37 1.43 -2.17
C GLN A 110 -3.90 2.56 -1.27
N GLU A 111 -3.72 3.76 -1.80
CA GLU A 111 -3.36 4.95 -1.03
C GLU A 111 -4.41 5.24 0.05
N ALA A 112 -5.70 5.25 -0.30
CA ALA A 112 -6.77 5.46 0.66
C ALA A 112 -6.80 4.38 1.77
N ARG A 113 -6.60 3.10 1.39
CA ARG A 113 -6.50 1.99 2.34
C ARG A 113 -5.31 2.13 3.29
N LEU A 114 -4.14 2.50 2.77
CA LEU A 114 -2.92 2.70 3.56
C LEU A 114 -3.04 3.93 4.46
N ALA A 115 -3.64 5.01 3.99
CA ALA A 115 -3.92 6.19 4.79
C ALA A 115 -4.84 5.87 5.97
N LYS A 116 -5.88 5.06 5.75
CA LYS A 116 -6.78 4.57 6.80
C LYS A 116 -6.05 3.69 7.82
N ALA A 117 -5.21 2.76 7.36
CA ALA A 117 -4.41 1.91 8.24
C ALA A 117 -3.42 2.74 9.07
N ALA A 118 -2.71 3.67 8.45
CA ALA A 118 -1.78 4.56 9.13
C ALA A 118 -2.47 5.47 10.16
N ALA A 119 -3.69 5.93 9.88
CA ALA A 119 -4.49 6.67 10.85
C ALA A 119 -4.88 5.80 12.06
N ALA A 120 -5.29 4.55 11.82
CA ALA A 120 -5.59 3.60 12.91
C ALA A 120 -4.34 3.29 13.75
N ASP A 121 -3.18 3.11 13.13
CA ASP A 121 -1.91 2.87 13.83
C ASP A 121 -1.50 4.08 14.69
N ARG A 122 -1.65 5.30 14.17
CA ARG A 122 -1.39 6.53 14.94
C ARG A 122 -2.30 6.64 16.16
N LEU A 123 -3.60 6.40 15.98
CA LEU A 123 -4.57 6.40 17.07
C LEU A 123 -4.22 5.35 18.13
N ALA A 124 -3.89 4.13 17.71
CA ALA A 124 -3.48 3.06 18.62
C ALA A 124 -2.20 3.42 19.39
N ALA A 125 -1.23 4.06 18.73
CA ALA A 125 0.01 4.52 19.35
C ALA A 125 -0.25 5.65 20.37
N GLU A 126 -1.13 6.60 20.06
CA GLU A 126 -1.57 7.66 20.98
C GLU A 126 -2.24 7.09 22.23
N GLN A 127 -3.21 6.20 22.06
CA GLN A 127 -3.89 5.53 23.16
C GLN A 127 -2.92 4.76 24.06
N ARG A 128 -1.94 4.07 23.46
CA ARG A 128 -0.89 3.37 24.22
C ARG A 128 -0.04 4.35 25.02
N ARG A 129 0.33 5.50 24.47
CA ARG A 129 1.07 6.55 25.20
C ARG A 129 0.26 7.07 26.39
N THR A 130 -1.03 7.38 26.20
CA THR A 130 -1.91 7.86 27.29
C THR A 130 -2.01 6.84 28.42
N VAL A 131 -2.27 5.55 28.10
CA VAL A 131 -2.34 4.50 29.12
C VAL A 131 -1.00 4.33 29.84
N ASN A 132 0.12 4.34 29.12
CA ASN A 132 1.44 4.21 29.72
C ASN A 132 1.78 5.41 30.65
N GLN A 133 1.38 6.63 30.27
CA GLN A 133 1.56 7.81 31.12
C GLN A 133 0.73 7.73 32.40
N ALA A 134 -0.55 7.34 32.30
CA ALA A 134 -1.40 7.14 33.47
C ALA A 134 -0.85 6.03 34.40
N LEU A 135 -0.35 4.94 33.82
CA LEU A 135 0.29 3.86 34.57
C LEU A 135 1.58 4.31 35.26
N ALA A 136 2.39 5.15 34.61
CA ALA A 136 3.59 5.71 35.22
C ALA A 136 3.22 6.62 36.41
N ARG A 137 2.20 7.46 36.27
CA ARG A 137 1.68 8.30 37.37
C ARG A 137 1.19 7.46 38.55
N LEU A 138 0.46 6.38 38.29
CA LEU A 138 0.03 5.45 39.33
C LEU A 138 1.23 4.80 40.04
N THR A 139 2.21 4.34 39.27
CA THR A 139 3.46 3.78 39.82
C THR A 139 4.20 4.79 40.70
N HIS A 140 4.22 6.07 40.32
CA HIS A 140 4.79 7.14 41.13
C HIS A 140 3.97 7.44 42.39
N ALA A 141 2.64 7.43 42.31
CA ALA A 141 1.75 7.70 43.43
C ALA A 141 1.75 6.60 44.50
N LEU A 142 2.13 5.36 44.14
CA LEU A 142 2.34 4.25 45.08
C LEU A 142 3.57 4.44 45.98
N LYS A 143 4.40 5.47 45.75
CA LYS A 143 5.47 5.86 46.68
C LYS A 143 4.86 6.54 47.93
N PRO A 144 5.56 6.55 49.08
CA PRO A 144 4.96 6.73 50.42
C PRO A 144 4.21 8.05 50.69
N THR A 145 4.20 9.01 49.75
CA THR A 145 3.70 10.38 49.93
C THR A 145 2.60 10.79 48.94
N GLY A 146 2.16 9.89 48.04
CA GLY A 146 1.19 10.22 46.98
C GLY A 146 -0.26 9.85 47.26
N SER A 147 -1.21 10.61 46.70
CA SER A 147 -2.62 10.21 46.61
C SER A 147 -2.82 9.20 45.47
N VAL A 148 -3.01 7.92 45.82
CA VAL A 148 -3.16 6.81 44.87
C VAL A 148 -4.51 6.82 44.15
N GLN A 149 -5.56 7.38 44.78
CA GLN A 149 -6.93 7.35 44.29
C GLN A 149 -7.08 8.07 42.94
N GLY A 150 -6.58 9.31 42.83
CA GLY A 150 -6.67 10.09 41.59
C GLY A 150 -5.89 9.45 40.43
N ALA A 151 -4.73 8.85 40.71
CA ALA A 151 -3.95 8.16 39.69
C ALA A 151 -4.61 6.85 39.21
N ARG A 152 -5.36 6.15 40.09
CA ARG A 152 -6.19 5.00 39.71
C ARG A 152 -7.34 5.41 38.80
N GLU A 153 -8.02 6.50 39.12
CA GLU A 153 -9.12 7.04 38.31
C GLU A 153 -8.63 7.48 36.92
N GLU A 154 -7.47 8.14 36.84
CA GLU A 154 -6.84 8.52 35.56
C GLU A 154 -6.54 7.30 34.69
N LEU A 155 -5.96 6.23 35.28
CA LEU A 155 -5.68 4.99 34.56
C LEU A 155 -6.97 4.28 34.11
N ALA A 156 -7.98 4.21 34.98
CA ALA A 156 -9.27 3.61 34.66
C ALA A 156 -9.94 4.34 33.49
N ALA A 157 -9.94 5.68 33.51
CA ALA A 157 -10.48 6.50 32.43
C ALA A 157 -9.72 6.28 31.10
N ALA A 158 -8.38 6.25 31.13
CA ALA A 158 -7.57 6.00 29.94
C ALA A 158 -7.82 4.60 29.33
N VAL A 159 -7.97 3.57 30.16
CA VAL A 159 -8.28 2.21 29.71
C VAL A 159 -9.71 2.12 29.18
N ALA A 160 -10.68 2.76 29.83
CA ALA A 160 -12.07 2.79 29.38
C ALA A 160 -12.21 3.48 28.02
N ALA A 161 -11.57 4.63 27.82
CA ALA A 161 -11.55 5.34 26.54
C ALA A 161 -10.93 4.48 25.41
N ARG A 162 -9.84 3.76 25.70
CA ARG A 162 -9.22 2.81 24.77
C ARG A 162 -10.16 1.64 24.44
N ARG A 163 -10.86 1.08 25.42
CA ARG A 163 -11.82 -0.02 25.17
C ARG A 163 -13.00 0.44 24.33
N ALA A 164 -13.58 1.59 24.66
CA ALA A 164 -14.71 2.16 23.94
C ALA A 164 -14.38 2.41 22.45
N SER A 165 -13.23 3.03 22.18
CA SER A 165 -12.77 3.31 20.81
C SER A 165 -12.44 2.04 19.99
N ASN A 166 -12.10 0.93 20.65
CA ASN A 166 -11.88 -0.36 19.99
C ASN A 166 -13.14 -1.23 19.91
N GLY A 167 -14.31 -0.74 20.36
CA GLY A 167 -15.57 -1.49 20.33
C GLY A 167 -15.79 -2.45 21.50
N TRP A 168 -14.92 -2.44 22.51
CA TRP A 168 -14.99 -3.32 23.70
C TRP A 168 -15.88 -2.73 24.83
N GLY A 169 -16.69 -1.71 24.52
CA GLY A 169 -17.44 -0.91 25.49
C GLY A 169 -18.95 -1.15 25.55
N ARG A 170 -19.49 -2.15 24.82
CA ARG A 170 -20.91 -2.54 24.92
C ARG A 170 -21.04 -4.06 25.05
N ALA A 171 -20.78 -4.55 26.25
CA ALA A 171 -21.61 -5.61 26.82
C ALA A 171 -22.30 -4.94 28.01
N ALA A 172 -23.61 -4.72 27.88
CA ALA A 172 -24.47 -4.27 28.96
C ALA A 172 -24.63 -5.38 30.00
#